data_AF-A0AAD1ZRV8-F1
#
_entry.id   AF-A0AAD1ZRV8-F1
#
_cell.length_a   1.000
_cell.length_b   1.000
_cell.length_c   1.000
_cell.angle_alpha   90.00
_cell.angle_beta   90.00
_cell.angle_gamma   90.00
#
_symmetry.space_group_name_H-M   'P 1'
#
loop_
_entity.id
_entity.type
_entity.pdbx_description
1 polymer ?
#
loop_
_entity_poly.entity_id
_entity_poly.type
_entity_poly.pdbx_seq_one_letter_code
_entity_poly.pdbx_strand_id
1 'polypeptide(L)'
;MQQTELVLGIRSNYGVNIKGISVGNKILKFPDEVWDVKSGGGMILDSGTTATLLTEPAYEPVMATLTPSLKKFARSNLTIGPFEFCFDQTGYNESLVPRLAFHFADGVQFEPPVENYVIDVSDGVKVPGICSNTLA
;
A
#
# COMPACT_ATOMS: atom_id res chain seq x y z
N MET A 1 -2.70 -23.03 4.97
CA MET A 1 -2.86 -22.01 6.03
C MET A 1 -1.52 -21.29 6.13
N GLN A 2 -1.51 -19.95 6.02
CA GLN A 2 -0.31 -19.12 6.17
C GLN A 2 -0.41 -18.38 7.50
N GLN A 3 0.71 -18.18 8.18
CA GLN A 3 0.80 -17.46 9.45
C GLN A 3 2.16 -16.79 9.58
N THR A 4 2.22 -15.67 10.27
CA THR A 4 3.47 -14.98 10.61
C THR A 4 3.40 -14.51 12.06
N GLU A 5 4.56 -14.36 12.70
CA GLU A 5 4.66 -13.90 14.08
C GLU A 5 4.30 -12.42 14.20
N LEU A 6 3.51 -12.09 15.23
CA LEU A 6 3.24 -10.71 15.59
C LEU A 6 4.41 -10.14 16.40
N VAL A 7 4.85 -8.94 16.04
CA VAL A 7 5.81 -8.18 16.82
C VAL A 7 5.07 -7.38 17.88
N LEU A 8 5.22 -7.79 19.14
CA LEU A 8 4.58 -7.18 20.29
C LEU A 8 5.50 -6.18 20.99
N GLY A 9 4.92 -5.32 21.84
CA GLY A 9 5.68 -4.31 22.59
C GLY A 9 5.98 -3.03 21.82
N ILE A 10 5.37 -2.86 20.64
CA ILE A 10 5.42 -1.62 19.85
C ILE A 10 4.26 -0.72 20.29
N ARG A 11 4.43 0.00 21.42
CA ARG A 11 3.33 0.75 22.06
C ARG A 11 2.11 -0.15 22.27
N SER A 12 0.93 0.27 21.81
CA SER A 12 -0.34 -0.45 21.84
C SER A 12 -0.74 -1.04 20.48
N ASN A 13 0.21 -1.22 19.56
CA ASN A 13 -0.05 -1.71 18.19
C ASN A 13 0.39 -3.17 18.02
N TYR A 14 -0.18 -3.82 17.00
CA TYR A 14 0.26 -5.15 16.54
C TYR A 14 1.18 -4.99 15.34
N GLY A 15 2.47 -5.25 15.52
CA GLY A 15 3.44 -5.21 14.45
C GLY A 15 3.51 -6.52 13.66
N VAL A 16 4.00 -6.43 12.43
CA VAL A 16 4.38 -7.58 11.60
C VAL A 16 5.76 -7.35 11.01
N ASN A 17 6.54 -8.42 10.88
CA ASN A 17 7.91 -8.33 10.38
C ASN A 17 7.94 -8.43 8.85
N ILE A 18 7.93 -7.28 8.16
CA ILE A 18 8.05 -7.18 6.70
C ILE A 18 9.52 -6.95 6.32
N LYS A 19 9.97 -7.60 5.24
CA LYS A 19 11.32 -7.41 4.65
C LYS A 19 11.29 -6.84 3.23
N GLY A 20 10.10 -6.66 2.65
CA GLY A 20 9.99 -6.17 1.28
C GLY A 20 8.56 -5.97 0.81
N ILE A 21 8.44 -5.19 -0.26
CA ILE A 21 7.20 -4.98 -1.01
C ILE A 21 7.51 -5.23 -2.48
N SER A 22 6.62 -5.91 -3.20
CA SER A 22 6.67 -6.02 -4.65
C SER A 22 5.43 -5.44 -5.31
N VAL A 23 5.63 -4.87 -6.49
CA VAL A 23 4.56 -4.39 -7.36
C VAL A 23 4.74 -5.06 -8.73
N GLY A 24 3.79 -5.91 -9.11
CA GLY A 24 3.93 -6.83 -10.22
C GLY A 24 5.12 -7.78 -10.00
N ASN A 25 5.95 -7.97 -11.03
CA ASN A 25 7.12 -8.85 -10.96
C ASN A 25 8.37 -8.17 -10.38
N LYS A 26 8.24 -6.96 -9.80
CA LYS A 26 9.36 -6.17 -9.30
C LYS A 26 9.35 -6.11 -7.78
N ILE A 27 10.35 -6.74 -7.15
CA ILE A 27 10.66 -6.50 -5.73
C ILE A 27 11.33 -5.13 -5.63
N LEU A 28 10.76 -4.26 -4.81
CA LEU A 28 11.26 -2.90 -4.59
C LEU A 28 12.39 -2.93 -3.55
N LYS A 29 13.36 -2.02 -3.71
CA LYS A 29 14.48 -1.86 -2.79
C LYS A 29 14.22 -0.66 -1.90
N PHE A 30 14.44 -0.84 -0.61
CA PHE A 30 14.23 0.18 0.41
C PHE A 30 15.48 0.26 1.29
N PRO A 31 15.78 1.42 1.90
CA PRO A 31 16.75 1.50 2.98
C PRO A 31 16.36 0.56 4.13
N ASP A 32 17.33 -0.08 4.78
CA ASP A 32 17.08 -1.04 5.87
C ASP A 32 16.30 -0.42 7.04
N GLU A 33 16.50 0.87 7.28
CA GLU A 33 15.81 1.70 8.27
C GLU A 33 14.27 1.75 8.09
N VAL A 34 13.74 1.49 6.89
CA VAL A 34 12.30 1.35 6.66
C VAL A 34 11.71 0.18 7.46
N TRP A 35 12.52 -0.85 7.73
CA TRP A 35 12.09 -2.07 8.43
C TRP A 35 12.42 -2.05 9.93
N ASP A 36 13.21 -1.09 10.40
CA ASP A 36 13.57 -1.01 11.82
C ASP A 36 12.44 -0.42 12.66
N VAL A 37 11.69 -1.33 13.29
CA VAL A 37 10.61 -1.04 14.23
C VAL A 37 11.02 -0.08 15.35
N LYS A 38 12.29 -0.10 15.79
CA LYS A 38 12.76 0.76 16.89
C LYS A 38 12.96 2.21 16.46
N SER A 39 13.22 2.45 15.18
CA SER A 39 13.41 3.80 14.62
C SER A 39 12.15 4.35 13.94
N GLY A 40 10.98 3.76 14.20
CA GLY A 40 9.71 4.18 13.58
C GLY A 40 9.46 3.55 12.20
N GLY A 41 10.25 2.56 11.81
CA GLY A 41 9.99 1.69 10.67
C GLY A 41 9.11 0.49 11.03
N GLY A 42 9.14 -0.53 10.18
CA GLY A 42 8.30 -1.72 10.29
C GLY A 42 6.87 -1.48 9.80
N MET A 43 5.98 -2.43 10.07
CA MET A 43 4.58 -2.36 9.67
C MET A 43 3.68 -2.78 10.83
N ILE A 44 2.54 -2.13 10.95
CA ILE A 44 1.49 -2.48 11.92
C ILE A 44 0.23 -2.93 11.18
N LEU A 45 -0.59 -3.72 11.87
CA LEU A 45 -1.96 -4.00 11.48
C LEU A 45 -2.87 -2.99 12.18
N ASP A 46 -3.63 -2.24 11.40
CA ASP A 46 -4.54 -1.22 11.88
C ASP A 46 -5.90 -1.37 11.19
N SER A 47 -6.95 -1.62 11.98
CA SER A 47 -8.33 -1.68 11.49
C SER A 47 -9.05 -0.33 11.56
N GLY A 48 -8.42 0.69 12.14
CA GLY A 48 -8.98 2.04 12.28
C GLY A 48 -8.75 2.93 11.05
N THR A 49 -7.89 2.51 10.12
CA THR A 49 -7.52 3.29 8.94
C THR A 49 -7.94 2.58 7.66
N THR A 50 -8.62 3.30 6.76
CA THR A 50 -9.08 2.76 5.47
C THR A 50 -7.92 2.47 4.51
N ALA A 51 -6.91 3.35 4.46
CA ALA A 51 -5.79 3.25 3.53
C ALA A 51 -4.56 2.61 4.18
N THR A 52 -3.71 1.99 3.36
CA THR A 52 -2.36 1.60 3.79
C THR A 52 -1.49 2.85 3.88
N LEU A 53 -0.95 3.13 5.06
CA LEU A 53 -0.01 4.24 5.26
C LEU A 53 1.43 3.73 5.13
N LEU A 54 2.20 4.35 4.25
CA LEU A 54 3.63 4.05 4.08
C LEU A 54 4.47 5.26 4.48
N THR A 55 5.64 5.01 5.05
CA THR A 55 6.65 6.07 5.22
C THR A 55 7.10 6.58 3.86
N GLU A 56 7.49 7.84 3.77
CA GLU A 56 7.95 8.47 2.51
C GLU A 56 8.94 7.59 1.70
N PRO A 57 9.98 6.98 2.30
CA PRO A 57 10.93 6.14 1.56
C PRO A 57 10.32 4.86 0.98
N ALA A 58 9.19 4.41 1.52
CA ALA A 58 8.43 3.26 1.01
C ALA A 58 7.31 3.67 0.05
N TYR A 59 6.63 4.79 0.33
CA TYR A 59 5.52 5.33 -0.45
C TYR A 59 5.94 5.63 -1.90
N GLU A 60 6.99 6.42 -2.07
CA GLU A 60 7.48 6.89 -3.36
C GLU A 60 7.72 5.76 -4.38
N PRO A 61 8.56 4.74 -4.10
CA PRO A 61 8.81 3.66 -5.06
C PRO A 61 7.59 2.76 -5.32
N VAL A 62 6.72 2.56 -4.32
CA VAL A 62 5.47 1.80 -4.48
C VAL A 62 4.55 2.52 -5.45
N MET A 63 4.28 3.80 -5.20
CA MET A 63 3.38 4.62 -6.01
C MET A 63 3.95 4.90 -7.40
N ALA A 64 5.25 5.10 -7.53
CA ALA A 64 5.92 5.23 -8.82
C ALA A 64 5.78 3.97 -9.70
N THR A 65 5.67 2.79 -9.09
CA THR A 65 5.51 1.52 -9.81
C THR A 65 4.03 1.17 -10.04
N LEU A 66 3.13 1.51 -9.12
CA LEU A 66 1.70 1.20 -9.17
C LEU A 66 0.92 2.14 -10.09
N THR A 67 1.08 3.46 -9.90
CA THR A 67 0.25 4.48 -10.54
C THR A 67 0.35 4.57 -12.07
N PRO A 68 1.46 4.22 -12.76
CA PRO A 68 1.51 4.25 -14.23
C PRO A 68 0.41 3.40 -14.88
N SER A 69 0.06 2.27 -14.26
CA SER A 69 -1.03 1.42 -14.73
C SER A 69 -2.41 2.07 -14.59
N LEU A 70 -2.56 3.05 -13.69
CA LEU A 70 -3.83 3.73 -13.38
C LEU A 70 -3.96 5.06 -14.12
N LYS A 71 -2.83 5.72 -14.45
CA LYS A 71 -2.78 6.97 -15.21
C LYS A 71 -3.30 6.86 -16.65
N LYS A 72 -3.60 5.64 -17.13
CA LYS A 72 -4.29 5.41 -18.40
C LYS A 72 -5.79 5.72 -18.35
N PHE A 73 -6.37 5.78 -17.15
CA PHE A 73 -7.77 6.14 -16.94
C PHE A 73 -7.90 7.66 -16.81
N ALA A 74 -9.09 8.19 -17.13
CA ALA A 74 -9.34 9.62 -17.06
C ALA A 74 -9.17 10.10 -15.61
N ARG A 75 -8.36 11.15 -15.42
CA ARG A 75 -8.20 11.74 -14.09
C ARG A 75 -9.52 12.39 -13.66
N SER A 76 -9.94 12.11 -12.43
CA SER A 76 -11.08 12.78 -11.82
C SER A 76 -10.65 14.15 -11.27
N ASN A 77 -11.57 15.12 -11.32
CA ASN A 77 -11.36 16.45 -10.72
C ASN A 77 -11.64 16.47 -9.21
N LEU A 78 -12.06 15.34 -8.64
CA LEU A 78 -12.27 15.23 -7.20
C LEU A 78 -10.93 15.21 -6.46
N THR A 79 -10.90 15.91 -5.34
CA THR A 79 -9.84 15.84 -4.34
C THR A 79 -10.43 15.22 -3.10
N ILE A 80 -10.01 14.00 -2.76
CA ILE A 80 -10.54 13.25 -1.62
C ILE A 80 -9.41 13.04 -0.60
N GLY A 81 -9.46 13.78 0.50
CA GLY A 81 -8.55 13.60 1.63
C GLY A 81 -7.07 13.54 1.23
N PRO A 82 -6.31 12.53 1.72
CA PRO A 82 -4.88 12.38 1.44
C PRO A 82 -4.56 11.72 0.07
N PHE A 83 -5.56 11.37 -0.75
CA PHE A 83 -5.34 10.67 -2.00
C PHE A 83 -4.92 11.63 -3.12
N GLU A 84 -3.67 11.51 -3.58
CA GLU A 84 -3.09 12.40 -4.60
C GLU A 84 -3.62 12.16 -6.03
N PHE A 85 -4.14 10.95 -6.28
CA PHE A 85 -4.58 10.51 -7.61
C PHE A 85 -5.97 9.86 -7.54
N CYS A 86 -6.98 10.58 -8.05
CA CYS A 86 -8.32 10.07 -8.29
C CYS A 86 -8.53 9.86 -9.80
N PHE A 87 -9.17 8.76 -10.18
CA PHE A 87 -9.48 8.46 -11.58
C PHE A 87 -10.91 7.94 -11.76
N ASP A 88 -11.48 8.23 -12.92
CA ASP A 88 -12.79 7.75 -13.35
C ASP A 88 -12.71 6.25 -13.69
N GLN A 89 -13.64 5.47 -13.17
CA GLN A 89 -13.65 4.01 -13.34
C GLN A 89 -14.10 3.54 -14.73
N THR A 90 -14.49 4.45 -15.64
CA THR A 90 -14.90 4.10 -16.99
C THR A 90 -13.79 3.36 -17.71
N GLY A 91 -14.05 2.11 -18.10
CA GLY A 91 -13.06 1.23 -18.73
C GLY A 91 -12.01 0.67 -17.77
N TYR A 92 -12.15 0.87 -16.45
CA TYR A 92 -11.30 0.25 -15.45
C TYR A 92 -11.41 -1.29 -15.52
N ASN A 93 -10.25 -1.93 -15.54
CA ASN A 93 -10.13 -3.37 -15.42
C ASN A 93 -9.02 -3.69 -14.43
N GLU A 94 -9.41 -4.37 -13.36
CA GLU A 94 -8.54 -4.82 -12.27
C GLU A 94 -7.34 -5.62 -12.77
N SER A 95 -7.52 -6.43 -13.83
CA SER A 95 -6.47 -7.28 -14.38
C SER A 95 -5.28 -6.50 -14.95
N LEU A 96 -5.44 -5.19 -15.15
CA LEU A 96 -4.39 -4.32 -15.65
C LEU A 96 -3.59 -3.64 -14.53
N VAL A 97 -3.97 -3.84 -13.27
CA VAL A 97 -3.28 -3.29 -12.11
C VAL A 97 -2.21 -4.30 -11.67
N PRO A 98 -0.95 -3.87 -11.47
CA PRO A 98 0.09 -4.77 -10.99
C PRO A 98 -0.25 -5.24 -9.57
N ARG A 99 0.00 -6.53 -9.31
CA ARG A 99 -0.23 -7.15 -7.99
C ARG A 99 0.69 -6.54 -6.95
N LEU A 100 0.13 -6.06 -5.85
CA LEU A 100 0.88 -5.61 -4.69
C LEU A 100 1.08 -6.80 -3.75
N ALA A 101 2.31 -7.01 -3.27
CA ALA A 101 2.57 -8.01 -2.25
C ALA A 101 3.53 -7.52 -1.18
N PHE A 102 3.23 -7.93 0.06
CA PHE A 102 4.01 -7.69 1.25
C PHE A 102 4.74 -8.99 1.62
N HIS A 103 6.06 -8.90 1.75
CA HIS A 103 6.94 -10.06 1.99
C HIS A 103 7.35 -10.08 3.44
N PHE A 104 6.85 -11.05 4.20
CA PHE A 104 7.23 -11.23 5.60
C PHE A 104 8.64 -11.82 5.74
N ALA A 105 9.31 -11.52 6.84
CA ALA A 105 10.67 -11.95 7.10
C ALA A 105 10.82 -13.47 7.06
N ASP A 106 9.83 -14.19 7.56
CA ASP A 106 9.73 -15.66 7.60
C ASP A 106 9.42 -16.33 6.25
N GLY A 107 9.24 -15.54 5.18
CA GLY A 107 9.01 -16.03 3.82
C GLY A 107 7.53 -16.17 3.44
N VAL A 108 6.60 -15.82 4.33
CA VAL A 108 5.20 -15.66 3.94
C VAL A 108 5.03 -14.45 3.03
N GLN A 109 4.07 -14.53 2.11
CA GLN A 109 3.67 -13.41 1.25
C GLN A 109 2.19 -13.12 1.46
N PHE A 110 1.87 -11.86 1.77
CA PHE A 110 0.50 -11.37 1.75
C PHE A 110 0.28 -10.57 0.46
N GLU A 111 -0.66 -11.04 -0.34
CA GLU A 111 -1.02 -10.42 -1.62
C GLU A 111 -2.50 -10.02 -1.59
N PRO A 112 -2.83 -8.79 -1.16
CA PRO A 112 -4.23 -8.35 -1.13
C PRO A 112 -4.87 -8.40 -2.52
N PRO A 113 -6.19 -8.68 -2.62
CA PRO A 113 -6.96 -8.40 -3.83
C PRO A 113 -6.78 -6.95 -4.29
N VAL A 114 -6.90 -6.65 -5.59
CA VAL A 114 -6.67 -5.26 -6.04
C VAL A 114 -7.73 -4.32 -5.52
N GLU A 115 -8.97 -4.80 -5.36
CA GLU A 115 -10.05 -4.07 -4.70
C GLU A 115 -9.69 -3.56 -3.29
N ASN A 116 -8.69 -4.15 -2.61
CA ASN A 116 -8.24 -3.70 -1.30
C ASN A 116 -7.21 -2.55 -1.35
N TYR A 117 -6.62 -2.25 -2.51
CA TYR A 117 -5.65 -1.14 -2.67
C TYR A 117 -5.92 -0.25 -3.89
N VAL A 118 -7.01 -0.49 -4.62
CA VAL A 118 -7.62 0.42 -5.58
C VAL A 118 -9.10 0.52 -5.21
N ILE A 119 -9.41 1.48 -4.35
CA ILE A 119 -10.67 1.56 -3.63
C ILE A 119 -11.62 2.58 -4.24
N ASP A 120 -12.93 2.36 -4.08
CA ASP A 120 -13.97 3.32 -4.42
C ASP A 120 -14.07 4.41 -3.34
N VAL A 121 -14.06 5.68 -3.77
CA VAL A 121 -14.19 6.84 -2.86
C VAL A 121 -15.44 7.67 -3.11
N SER A 122 -16.02 7.55 -4.30
CA SER A 122 -17.32 8.12 -4.67
C SER A 122 -17.88 7.35 -5.87
N ASP A 123 -19.13 7.63 -6.23
CA ASP A 123 -19.73 7.05 -7.44
C ASP A 123 -18.85 7.32 -8.66
N GLY A 124 -18.39 6.25 -9.31
CA GLY A 124 -17.59 6.38 -10.52
C GLY A 124 -16.10 6.69 -10.32
N VAL A 125 -15.61 6.87 -9.09
CA VAL A 125 -14.24 7.36 -8.85
C VAL A 125 -13.47 6.44 -7.92
N LYS A 126 -12.28 6.04 -8.38
CA LYS A 126 -11.35 5.17 -7.65
C LYS A 126 -10.04 5.90 -7.34
N VAL A 127 -9.36 5.43 -6.28
CA VAL A 127 -8.03 5.90 -5.86
C VAL A 127 -7.13 4.71 -5.52
N PRO A 128 -5.79 4.86 -5.63
CA PRO A 128 -4.88 3.98 -4.91
C PRO A 128 -5.12 4.16 -3.40
N GLY A 129 -5.50 3.08 -2.71
CA GLY A 129 -5.74 3.05 -1.27
C GLY A 129 -4.46 3.08 -0.42
N ILE A 130 -3.43 3.80 -0.89
CA ILE A 130 -2.10 3.90 -0.28
C ILE A 130 -1.77 5.39 -0.16
N CYS A 131 -1.38 5.82 1.04
CA CYS A 131 -1.03 7.22 1.32
C CYS A 131 0.34 7.31 2.00
N SER A 132 1.00 8.46 1.85
CA SER A 132 2.14 8.80 2.70
C SER A 132 1.65 9.05 4.13
N ASN A 133 2.35 8.49 5.12
CA ASN A 133 2.03 8.69 6.53
C ASN A 133 2.31 10.13 7.01
N THR A 134 3.00 10.94 6.21
CA THR A 134 3.23 12.36 6.47
C THR A 134 1.98 13.22 6.19
N LEU A 135 1.00 12.66 5.47
CA LEU A 135 -0.24 13.33 5.05
C LEU A 135 -1.48 12.84 5.84
N ALA A 136 -1.29 11.91 6.78
CA ALA A 136 -2.35 11.28 7.57
C ALA A 136 -2.40 11.79 9.02
#